data_AF-A0AAV0WVY6-F1
#
_entry.id   AF-A0AAV0WVY6-F1
#
_cell.length_a   1.000
_cell.length_b   1.000
_cell.length_c   1.000
_cell.angle_alpha   90.00
_cell.angle_beta   90.00
_cell.angle_gamma   90.00
#
_symmetry.space_group_name_H-M   'P 1'
#
loop_
_entity.id
_entity.type
_entity.pdbx_description
1 polymer ?
#
loop_
_entity_poly.entity_id
_entity_poly.type
_entity_poly.pdbx_seq_one_letter_code
_entity_poly.pdbx_strand_id
1 'polypeptide(L)'
;MCTLVRYVSPINGLVRTELLELMSLDATDCSAEKIYNAFKNCLTVKDIPLANIIGLASVGANVMVGKNNSFFSHLKCDVPSVILMQCLCHSSALIPGKACEKLPREPEELIRNIATYCSGSAKRYAQLCELRDYFHVERKKILKLASTRLSIHQCVSRVLDCWAVLLHFLELLLWKINY
;
A
#
# COMPACT_ATOMS: atom_id res chain seq x y z
N MET A 1 -3.83 16.91 8.58
CA MET A 1 -4.64 15.72 8.92
C MET A 1 -6.08 15.95 8.51
N CYS A 2 -6.64 15.06 7.69
CA CYS A 2 -8.06 15.08 7.32
C CYS A 2 -8.85 14.26 8.34
N THR A 3 -9.89 14.86 8.95
CA THR A 3 -10.74 14.19 9.93
C THR A 3 -12.17 14.12 9.42
N LEU A 4 -12.69 12.90 9.31
CA LEU A 4 -14.08 12.64 8.95
C LEU A 4 -14.81 12.16 10.19
N VAL A 5 -16.06 12.61 10.35
CA VAL A 5 -16.97 12.10 11.38
C VAL A 5 -18.03 11.23 10.72
N ARG A 6 -18.37 10.12 11.38
CA ARG A 6 -19.42 9.22 10.94
C ARG A 6 -20.37 8.98 12.10
N TYR A 7 -21.63 9.34 11.93
CA TYR A 7 -22.64 9.31 12.98
C TYR A 7 -24.02 8.97 12.41
N VAL A 8 -24.95 8.56 13.26
CA VAL A 8 -26.35 8.34 12.89
C VAL A 8 -27.08 9.67 13.08
N SER A 9 -27.69 10.20 12.03
CA SER A 9 -28.43 11.44 12.11
C SER A 9 -29.68 11.25 12.97
N PRO A 10 -29.92 12.10 13.98
CA PRO A 10 -31.09 11.97 14.85
C PRO A 10 -32.39 12.31 14.12
N ILE A 11 -32.32 13.00 12.98
CA ILE A 11 -33.49 13.47 12.22
C ILE A 11 -34.09 12.33 11.40
N ASN A 12 -33.26 11.53 10.74
CA ASN A 12 -33.71 10.51 9.78
C ASN A 12 -33.18 9.09 10.06
N GLY A 13 -32.38 8.90 11.12
CA GLY A 13 -31.81 7.60 11.48
C GLY A 13 -30.76 7.07 10.49
N LEU A 14 -30.33 7.86 9.50
CA LEU A 14 -29.36 7.44 8.50
C LEU A 14 -27.93 7.71 8.94
N VAL A 15 -27.03 6.81 8.56
CA VAL A 15 -25.59 6.99 8.75
C VAL A 15 -25.09 8.09 7.80
N ARG A 16 -24.47 9.13 8.37
CA ARG A 16 -23.81 10.21 7.62
C ARG A 16 -22.32 10.12 7.78
N THR A 17 -21.59 10.60 6.77
CA THR A 17 -20.14 10.81 6.84
C THR A 17 -19.85 12.19 6.32
N GLU A 18 -19.26 13.03 7.16
CA GLU A 18 -19.04 14.44 6.89
C GLU A 18 -17.59 14.80 7.21
N LEU A 19 -17.04 15.75 6.46
CA LEU A 19 -15.74 16.32 6.75
C LEU A 19 -15.87 17.21 7.98
N LEU A 20 -15.16 16.86 9.05
CA LEU A 20 -15.14 17.69 10.25
C LEU A 20 -14.18 18.86 10.09
N GLU A 21 -12.95 18.56 9.68
CA GLU A 21 -11.89 19.56 9.51
C GLU A 21 -10.71 19.00 8.72
N LEU A 22 -10.03 19.87 7.99
CA LEU A 22 -8.71 19.61 7.44
C LEU A 22 -7.66 20.37 8.26
N MET A 23 -7.16 19.75 9.32
CA MET A 23 -6.19 20.38 10.21
C MET A 23 -4.83 20.49 9.55
N SER A 24 -4.28 21.71 9.50
CA SER A 24 -2.87 21.91 9.17
C SER A 24 -2.01 21.42 10.34
N LEU A 25 -1.00 20.61 10.03
CA LEU A 25 -0.05 20.10 11.02
C LEU A 25 1.35 20.54 10.60
N ASP A 26 2.19 20.83 11.59
CA ASP A 26 3.60 21.11 11.34
C ASP A 26 4.32 19.83 10.90
N ALA A 27 4.90 19.86 9.71
CA ALA A 27 5.62 18.72 9.15
C ALA A 27 6.95 18.45 9.88
N THR A 28 7.48 19.42 10.63
CA THR A 28 8.72 19.26 11.40
C THR A 28 8.52 18.46 12.68
N ASP A 29 7.29 18.44 13.23
CA ASP A 29 6.92 17.67 14.42
C ASP A 29 5.53 17.05 14.26
N CYS A 30 5.50 15.86 13.63
CA CYS A 30 4.31 15.02 13.51
C CYS A 30 4.28 13.92 14.59
N SER A 31 4.68 14.25 15.82
CA SER A 31 4.54 13.32 16.95
C SER A 31 3.06 13.04 17.26
N ALA A 32 2.79 11.85 17.82
CA ALA A 32 1.44 11.41 18.15
C ALA A 32 0.70 12.38 19.08
N GLU A 33 1.44 12.94 20.04
CA GLU A 33 0.92 13.93 21.00
C GLU A 33 0.47 15.22 20.29
N LYS A 34 1.28 15.78 19.40
CA LYS A 34 0.93 17.00 18.65
C LYS A 34 -0.29 16.78 17.76
N ILE A 35 -0.35 15.65 17.07
CA ILE A 35 -1.50 15.28 16.24
C ILE A 35 -2.75 15.15 17.10
N TYR A 36 -2.65 14.50 18.25
CA TYR A 36 -3.77 14.34 19.18
C TYR A 36 -4.24 15.68 19.77
N ASN A 37 -3.30 16.54 20.19
CA ASN A 37 -3.61 17.85 20.73
C ASN A 37 -4.28 18.76 19.68
N ALA A 38 -3.83 18.72 18.42
CA ALA A 38 -4.48 19.43 17.33
C ALA A 38 -5.93 18.96 17.14
N PHE A 39 -6.16 17.64 17.18
CA PHE A 39 -7.51 17.06 17.11
C PHE A 39 -8.38 17.45 18.30
N LYS A 40 -7.85 17.35 19.53
CA LYS A 40 -8.55 17.71 20.76
C LYS A 40 -8.96 19.18 20.73
N ASN A 41 -8.05 20.07 20.34
CA ASN A 41 -8.33 21.50 20.18
C ASN A 41 -9.41 21.76 19.12
N CYS A 42 -9.37 21.05 17.99
CA CYS A 42 -10.39 21.15 16.94
C CYS A 42 -11.79 20.82 17.48
N LEU A 43 -11.92 19.75 18.27
CA LEU A 43 -13.19 19.38 18.89
C LEU A 43 -13.64 20.38 19.96
N THR A 44 -12.72 20.84 20.80
CA THR A 44 -13.02 21.87 21.81
C THR A 44 -13.53 23.17 21.17
N VAL A 45 -12.89 23.64 20.10
CA VAL A 45 -13.32 24.86 19.38
C VAL A 45 -14.71 24.70 18.74
N LYS A 46 -15.08 23.49 18.33
CA LYS A 46 -16.40 23.18 17.76
C LYS A 46 -17.43 22.77 18.82
N ASP A 47 -17.08 22.84 20.10
CA ASP A 47 -17.91 22.41 21.24
C ASP A 47 -18.42 20.96 21.12
N ILE A 48 -17.53 20.05 20.67
CA ILE A 48 -17.83 18.63 20.54
C ILE A 48 -17.15 17.87 21.69
N PRO A 49 -17.91 17.31 22.64
CA PRO A 49 -17.34 16.52 23.72
C PRO A 49 -16.60 15.27 23.21
N LEU A 50 -15.39 15.03 23.72
CA LEU A 50 -14.62 13.82 23.41
C LEU A 50 -15.39 12.53 23.76
N ALA A 51 -16.21 12.57 24.82
CA ALA A 51 -17.02 11.43 25.24
C ALA A 51 -18.02 10.93 24.19
N ASN A 52 -18.32 11.75 23.17
CA ASN A 52 -19.19 11.35 22.04
C ASN A 52 -18.47 10.40 21.07
N ILE A 53 -17.15 10.25 21.17
CA ILE A 53 -16.36 9.39 20.29
C ILE A 53 -16.51 7.94 20.75
N ILE A 54 -17.25 7.16 19.98
CA ILE A 54 -17.44 5.73 20.24
C ILE A 54 -16.31 4.90 19.61
N GLY A 55 -15.74 5.38 18.50
CA GLY A 55 -14.67 4.67 17.82
C GLY A 55 -13.79 5.56 16.94
N LEU A 56 -12.57 5.07 16.71
CA LEU A 56 -11.58 5.66 15.82
C LEU A 56 -11.32 4.73 14.65
N ALA A 57 -11.50 5.24 13.43
CA ALA A 57 -11.08 4.56 12.21
C ALA A 57 -9.84 5.25 11.63
N SER A 58 -8.69 4.57 11.59
CA SER A 58 -7.44 5.19 11.12
C SER A 58 -6.50 4.20 10.43
N VAL A 59 -5.50 4.72 9.72
CA VAL A 59 -4.41 3.93 9.14
C VAL A 59 -3.59 3.23 10.23
N GLY A 60 -3.02 2.07 9.91
CA GLY A 60 -2.23 1.25 10.84
C GLY A 60 -0.85 1.81 11.20
N ALA A 61 -0.60 3.10 10.99
CA ALA A 61 0.69 3.72 11.27
C ALA A 61 0.95 3.77 12.79
N ASN A 62 2.20 3.56 13.21
CA ASN A 62 2.55 3.52 14.63
C ASN A 62 2.19 4.81 15.38
N VAL A 63 2.32 5.97 14.73
CA VAL A 63 1.90 7.26 15.28
C VAL A 63 0.39 7.34 15.57
N MET A 64 -0.43 6.62 14.80
CA MET A 64 -1.89 6.64 14.94
C MET A 64 -2.40 5.56 15.90
N VAL A 65 -1.86 4.34 15.82
CA VAL A 65 -2.40 3.14 16.49
C VAL A 65 -1.38 2.34 17.29
N GLY A 66 -0.16 2.85 17.44
CA GLY A 66 0.90 2.20 18.20
C GLY A 66 0.49 1.94 19.66
N LYS A 67 1.12 0.93 20.27
CA LYS A 67 0.81 0.52 21.64
C LYS A 67 1.08 1.62 22.67
N ASN A 68 2.18 2.34 22.48
CA ASN A 68 2.64 3.40 23.38
C ASN A 68 2.80 4.70 22.57
N ASN A 69 2.44 5.83 23.18
CA ASN A 69 2.59 7.17 22.62
C ASN A 69 2.07 7.27 21.16
N SER A 70 0.82 6.85 20.96
CA SER A 70 0.09 6.99 19.71
C SER A 70 -1.15 7.86 19.90
N PHE A 71 -1.70 8.37 18.80
CA PHE A 71 -2.96 9.09 18.81
C PHE A 71 -4.05 8.29 19.54
N PHE A 72 -4.16 6.98 19.24
CA PHE A 72 -5.13 6.12 19.89
C PHE A 72 -4.86 5.92 21.38
N SER A 73 -3.59 5.77 21.81
CA SER A 73 -3.30 5.62 23.24
C SER A 73 -3.70 6.87 24.02
N HIS A 74 -3.47 8.07 23.46
CA HIS A 74 -3.91 9.33 24.07
C HIS A 74 -5.44 9.45 24.09
N LEU A 75 -6.12 9.12 22.99
CA LEU A 75 -7.57 9.10 22.92
C LEU A 75 -8.19 8.10 23.92
N LYS A 76 -7.56 6.94 24.12
CA LYS A 76 -8.02 5.91 25.06
C LYS A 76 -7.90 6.36 26.52
N CYS A 77 -6.93 7.20 26.85
CA CYS A 77 -6.82 7.81 28.18
C CYS A 77 -7.97 8.76 28.46
N ASP A 78 -8.34 9.60 27.49
CA ASP A 78 -9.47 10.55 27.63
C ASP A 78 -10.84 9.86 27.50
N VAL A 79 -10.95 8.82 26.68
CA VAL A 79 -12.19 8.07 26.38
C VAL A 79 -11.95 6.56 26.52
N PRO A 80 -12.02 6.00 27.73
CA PRO A 80 -11.71 4.58 27.96
C PRO A 80 -12.60 3.59 27.22
N SER A 81 -13.81 3.98 26.82
CA SER A 81 -14.75 3.15 26.06
C SER A 81 -14.47 3.10 24.55
N VAL A 82 -13.55 3.91 24.02
CA VAL A 82 -13.33 4.04 22.57
C VAL A 82 -12.83 2.74 21.94
N ILE A 83 -13.39 2.39 20.78
CA ILE A 83 -13.02 1.22 19.99
C ILE A 83 -12.10 1.62 18.84
N LEU A 84 -11.01 0.88 18.64
CA LEU A 84 -10.15 1.07 17.47
C LEU A 84 -10.60 0.18 16.31
N MET A 85 -10.83 0.78 15.15
CA MET A 85 -11.01 0.08 13.88
C MET A 85 -9.86 0.46 12.94
N GLN A 86 -8.89 -0.44 12.75
CA GLN A 86 -7.82 -0.19 11.79
C GLN A 86 -8.35 -0.22 10.35
N CYS A 87 -7.75 0.59 9.48
CA CYS A 87 -8.15 0.71 8.09
C CYS A 87 -8.01 -0.62 7.33
N LEU A 88 -9.14 -1.23 6.98
CA LEU A 88 -9.21 -2.47 6.21
C LEU A 88 -8.48 -2.36 4.87
N CYS A 89 -8.51 -1.20 4.21
CA CYS A 89 -7.83 -0.98 2.94
C CYS A 89 -6.31 -1.11 3.09
N HIS A 90 -5.75 -0.52 4.17
CA HIS A 90 -4.33 -0.62 4.46
C HIS A 90 -3.94 -2.05 4.85
N SER A 91 -4.68 -2.68 5.75
CA SER A 91 -4.45 -4.09 6.13
C SER A 91 -4.51 -5.01 4.92
N SER A 92 -5.52 -4.84 4.05
CA SER A 92 -5.66 -5.61 2.81
C SER A 92 -4.52 -5.36 1.81
N ALA A 93 -3.92 -4.18 1.82
CA ALA A 93 -2.76 -3.87 0.98
C ALA A 93 -1.47 -4.52 1.51
N LEU A 94 -1.34 -4.71 2.83
CA LEU A 94 -0.18 -5.34 3.47
C LEU A 94 -0.19 -6.86 3.37
N ILE A 95 -1.37 -7.50 3.40
CA ILE A 95 -1.50 -8.97 3.42
C ILE A 95 -0.64 -9.63 2.33
N PRO A 96 -0.69 -9.24 1.04
CA PRO A 96 0.04 -9.99 0.02
C PRO A 96 1.55 -9.87 0.11
N GLY A 97 2.09 -8.71 0.52
CA GLY A 97 3.52 -8.58 0.79
C GLY A 97 3.96 -9.52 1.90
N LYS A 98 3.19 -9.59 2.99
CA LYS A 98 3.44 -10.52 4.10
C LYS A 98 3.22 -11.99 3.76
N ALA A 99 2.27 -12.30 2.88
CA ALA A 99 2.08 -13.66 2.38
C ALA A 99 3.25 -14.08 1.49
N CYS A 100 3.73 -13.20 0.61
CA CYS A 100 4.89 -13.46 -0.23
C CYS A 100 6.18 -13.67 0.58
N GLU A 101 6.36 -12.97 1.72
CA GLU A 101 7.47 -13.24 2.65
C GLU A 101 7.47 -14.68 3.22
N LYS A 102 6.33 -15.38 3.16
CA LYS A 102 6.21 -16.79 3.60
C LYS A 102 6.37 -17.80 2.47
N LEU A 103 6.37 -17.34 1.21
CA LEU A 103 6.63 -18.19 0.07
C LEU A 103 8.15 -18.41 -0.09
N PRO A 104 8.56 -19.49 -0.79
CA PRO A 104 9.95 -19.66 -1.20
C PRO A 104 10.43 -18.42 -1.98
N ARG A 105 11.69 -18.04 -1.81
CA ARG A 105 12.26 -16.81 -2.42
C ARG A 105 12.63 -17.00 -3.89
N GLU A 106 12.81 -18.23 -4.33
CA GLU A 106 13.31 -18.61 -5.65
C GLU A 106 12.43 -18.06 -6.79
N PRO A 107 11.08 -18.13 -6.73
CA PRO A 107 10.24 -17.52 -7.76
C PRO A 107 10.36 -15.99 -7.79
N GLU A 108 10.51 -15.35 -6.65
CA GLU A 108 10.69 -13.90 -6.55
C GLU A 108 12.03 -13.46 -7.16
N GLU A 109 13.11 -14.16 -6.80
CA GLU A 109 14.46 -13.94 -7.34
C GLU A 109 14.50 -14.19 -8.84
N LEU A 110 13.85 -15.24 -9.34
CA LEU A 110 13.75 -15.50 -10.77
C LEU A 110 13.10 -14.33 -11.51
N ILE A 111 11.96 -13.84 -11.04
CA ILE A 111 11.26 -12.70 -11.64
C ILE A 111 12.15 -11.44 -11.61
N ARG A 112 12.84 -11.20 -10.49
CA ARG A 112 13.77 -10.07 -10.32
C ARG A 112 14.96 -10.17 -11.28
N ASN A 113 15.50 -11.36 -11.49
CA ASN A 113 16.61 -11.63 -12.41
C ASN A 113 16.18 -11.44 -13.87
N ILE A 114 15.03 -11.98 -14.28
CA ILE A 114 14.47 -11.77 -15.62
C ILE A 114 14.28 -10.27 -15.88
N ALA A 115 13.61 -9.56 -14.97
CA ALA A 115 13.36 -8.13 -15.11
C ALA A 115 14.66 -7.32 -15.22
N THR A 116 15.67 -7.64 -14.40
CA THR A 116 16.97 -6.96 -14.39
C THR A 116 17.78 -7.28 -15.64
N TYR A 117 17.79 -8.53 -16.09
CA TYR A 117 18.48 -8.96 -17.30
C TYR A 117 17.92 -8.27 -18.54
N CYS A 118 16.59 -8.29 -18.72
CA CYS A 118 15.94 -7.71 -19.89
C CYS A 118 16.02 -6.17 -19.90
N SER A 119 15.96 -5.52 -18.74
CA SER A 119 16.01 -4.04 -18.65
C SER A 119 17.42 -3.46 -18.52
N GLY A 120 18.42 -4.28 -18.21
CA GLY A 120 19.80 -3.85 -18.00
C GLY A 120 20.60 -3.62 -19.28
N SER A 121 20.00 -3.75 -20.47
CA SER A 121 20.66 -3.44 -21.75
C SER A 121 19.63 -3.04 -22.78
N ALA A 122 19.85 -1.89 -23.42
CA ALA A 122 19.02 -1.42 -24.53
C ALA A 122 18.99 -2.43 -25.69
N LYS A 123 20.12 -3.10 -25.97
CA LYS A 123 20.21 -4.15 -26.98
C LYS A 123 19.32 -5.35 -26.65
N ARG A 124 19.43 -5.90 -25.44
CA ARG A 124 18.61 -7.06 -25.01
C ARG A 124 17.12 -6.70 -24.99
N TYR A 125 16.79 -5.48 -24.57
CA TYR A 125 15.43 -5.00 -24.59
C TYR A 125 14.86 -4.92 -26.01
N ALA A 126 15.62 -4.38 -26.97
CA ALA A 126 15.22 -4.31 -28.37
C ALA A 126 14.99 -5.70 -28.98
N GLN A 127 15.92 -6.64 -28.75
CA GLN A 127 15.78 -8.03 -29.21
C GLN A 127 14.55 -8.73 -28.62
N LEU A 128 14.27 -8.48 -27.33
CA LEU A 128 13.06 -9.01 -26.70
C LEU A 128 11.80 -8.40 -27.33
N CYS A 129 11.79 -7.11 -27.66
CA CYS A 129 10.66 -6.49 -28.36
C CYS A 129 10.41 -7.10 -29.73
N GLU A 130 11.47 -7.35 -30.52
CA GLU A 130 11.35 -8.01 -31.84
C GLU A 130 10.73 -9.40 -31.72
N LEU A 131 11.19 -10.20 -30.76
CA LEU A 131 10.61 -11.52 -30.51
C LEU A 131 9.15 -11.43 -30.07
N ARG A 132 8.80 -10.46 -29.21
CA ARG A 132 7.40 -10.27 -28.79
C ARG A 132 6.50 -9.91 -29.96
N ASP A 133 6.97 -9.07 -30.88
CA ASP A 133 6.23 -8.73 -32.09
C ASP A 133 6.05 -9.97 -32.98
N TYR A 134 7.08 -10.81 -33.11
CA TYR A 134 7.02 -12.08 -33.85
C TYR A 134 6.01 -13.07 -33.25
N PHE A 135 5.98 -13.21 -31.92
CA PHE A 135 5.04 -14.09 -31.20
C PHE A 135 3.65 -13.45 -30.98
N HIS A 136 3.40 -12.25 -31.51
CA HIS A 136 2.17 -11.49 -31.33
C HIS A 136 1.76 -11.27 -29.86
N VAL A 137 2.74 -11.13 -28.96
CA VAL A 137 2.51 -10.88 -27.54
C VAL A 137 2.52 -9.38 -27.25
N GLU A 138 1.47 -8.88 -26.59
CA GLU A 138 1.32 -7.47 -26.24
C GLU A 138 2.56 -6.92 -25.51
N ARG A 139 3.02 -5.71 -25.89
CA ARG A 139 4.21 -5.05 -25.32
C ARG A 139 3.99 -4.47 -23.91
N LYS A 140 3.67 -5.31 -22.94
CA LYS A 140 3.73 -4.98 -21.51
C LYS A 140 5.18 -4.93 -21.03
N LYS A 141 5.63 -3.79 -20.50
CA LYS A 141 6.97 -3.68 -19.88
C LYS A 141 7.08 -4.68 -18.72
N ILE A 142 8.16 -5.48 -18.69
CA ILE A 142 8.47 -6.31 -17.52
C ILE A 142 8.76 -5.36 -16.36
N LEU A 143 7.95 -5.47 -15.31
CA LEU A 143 8.06 -4.60 -14.15
C LEU A 143 9.18 -5.09 -13.24
N LYS A 144 9.92 -4.15 -12.64
CA LYS A 144 10.79 -4.48 -11.51
C LYS A 144 9.90 -4.68 -10.29
N LEU A 145 10.18 -5.73 -9.53
CA LEU A 145 9.42 -6.04 -8.34
C LEU A 145 9.53 -4.89 -7.33
N ALA A 146 8.39 -4.28 -6.98
CA ALA A 146 8.28 -3.38 -5.84
C ALA A 146 7.63 -4.13 -4.67
N SER A 147 7.71 -3.58 -3.47
CA SER A 147 7.20 -4.22 -2.25
C SER A 147 5.68 -4.17 -2.09
N THR A 148 4.94 -3.58 -3.03
CA THR A 148 3.49 -3.37 -2.90
C THR A 148 2.67 -4.44 -3.61
N ARG A 149 1.53 -4.84 -3.01
CA ARG A 149 0.58 -5.86 -3.51
C ARG A 149 0.32 -5.82 -5.02
N LEU A 150 0.07 -4.61 -5.55
CA LEU A 150 -0.29 -4.45 -6.96
C LEU A 150 0.90 -4.79 -7.88
N SER A 151 2.12 -4.53 -7.41
CA SER A 151 3.32 -4.75 -8.21
C SER A 151 3.69 -6.24 -8.32
N ILE A 152 3.56 -7.05 -7.27
CA ILE A 152 3.94 -8.48 -7.33
C ILE A 152 3.03 -9.26 -8.29
N HIS A 153 1.72 -9.16 -8.12
CA HIS A 153 0.76 -9.83 -9.00
C HIS A 153 0.95 -9.41 -10.48
N GLN A 154 1.13 -8.11 -10.72
CA GLN A 154 1.38 -7.61 -12.07
C GLN A 154 2.73 -8.07 -12.63
N CYS A 155 3.78 -8.22 -11.80
CA CYS A 155 5.05 -8.77 -12.24
C CYS A 155 4.90 -10.23 -12.65
N VAL A 156 4.28 -11.06 -11.80
CA VAL A 156 4.04 -12.48 -12.08
C VAL A 156 3.22 -12.65 -13.35
N SER A 157 2.06 -11.97 -13.44
CA SER A 157 1.18 -12.06 -14.61
C SER A 157 1.89 -11.63 -15.90
N ARG A 158 2.69 -10.55 -15.88
CA ARG A 158 3.43 -10.12 -17.08
C ARG A 158 4.54 -11.10 -17.49
N VAL A 159 5.19 -11.74 -16.53
CA VAL A 159 6.19 -12.79 -16.82
C VAL A 159 5.51 -14.01 -17.43
N LEU A 160 4.35 -14.42 -16.90
CA LEU A 160 3.57 -15.53 -17.42
C LEU A 160 3.03 -15.24 -18.84
N ASP A 161 2.49 -14.04 -19.07
CA ASP A 161 2.02 -13.59 -20.40
C ASP A 161 3.15 -13.63 -21.45
N CYS A 162 4.40 -13.39 -21.02
CA CYS A 162 5.58 -13.38 -21.90
C CYS A 162 6.41 -14.67 -21.82
N TRP A 163 5.92 -15.72 -21.15
CA TRP A 163 6.75 -16.86 -20.75
C TRP A 163 7.37 -17.60 -21.94
N ALA A 164 6.57 -17.91 -22.96
CA ALA A 164 7.04 -18.60 -24.17
C ALA A 164 8.13 -17.80 -24.92
N VAL A 165 7.97 -16.47 -24.97
CA VAL A 165 8.93 -15.56 -25.61
C VAL A 165 10.23 -15.48 -24.81
N LEU A 166 10.12 -15.42 -23.48
CA LEU A 166 11.27 -15.41 -22.58
C LEU A 166 12.08 -16.71 -22.69
N LEU A 167 11.42 -17.86 -22.77
CA LEU A 167 12.10 -19.15 -22.97
C LEU A 167 12.90 -19.16 -24.27
N HIS A 168 12.27 -18.83 -25.41
CA HIS A 168 12.97 -18.78 -26.70
C HIS A 168 14.13 -17.77 -26.69
N PHE A 169 13.92 -16.61 -26.08
CA PHE A 169 14.97 -15.59 -25.97
C PHE A 169 16.19 -16.11 -25.19
N LEU A 170 15.96 -16.82 -24.08
CA LEU A 170 17.02 -17.39 -23.25
C LEU A 170 17.71 -18.59 -23.93
N GLU A 171 16.97 -19.43 -24.64
CA GLU A 171 17.53 -20.54 -25.43
C GLU A 171 18.48 -20.04 -26.53
N LEU A 172 18.07 -19.00 -27.28
CA LEU A 172 18.90 -18.36 -28.30
C LEU A 172 20.19 -17.75 -27.70
N LEU A 173 20.13 -17.27 -26.46
CA LEU A 173 21.31 -16.75 -25.75
C LEU A 173 22.25 -17.88 -25.34
N LEU A 174 21.73 -18.98 -24.79
CA LEU A 174 22.53 -20.14 -24.41
C LEU A 174 23.22 -20.77 -25.63
N TRP A 175 22.53 -20.83 -26.77
CA TRP A 175 23.13 -21.32 -28.00
C TRP A 175 24.32 -20.47 -28.46
N LYS A 176 24.21 -19.14 -28.40
CA LYS A 176 25.30 -18.20 -28.74
C LYS A 176 26.49 -18.18 -27.77
N ILE A 177 26.33 -18.75 -26.57
CA ILE A 177 27.42 -18.82 -25.58
C ILE A 177 28.20 -20.12 -25.74
N ASN A 178 27.50 -21.21 -26.13
CA ASN A 178 28.09 -22.54 -26.26
C ASN A 178 28.70 -22.82 -27.65
N TYR A 179 28.47 -21.95 -28.63
CA TYR A 179 28.97 -22.02 -30.01
C TYR A 179 29.36 -20.63 -30.49
#